data_AF-A0A0H3ZWM0-F1
#
_entry.id   AF-A0A0H3ZWM0-F1
#
_cell.length_a   1.000
_cell.length_b   1.000
_cell.length_c   1.000
_cell.angle_alpha   90.00
_cell.angle_beta   90.00
_cell.angle_gamma   90.00
#
_symmetry.space_group_name_H-M   'P 1'
#
loop_
_entity.id
_entity.type
_entity.pdbx_description
1 polymer ?
#
loop_
_entity_poly.entity_id
_entity_poly.type
_entity_poly.pdbx_seq_one_letter_code
_entity_poly.pdbx_strand_id
1 'polypeptide(L)'
;MHSISYAVKTSPTGEHVSHSNQNNSFNVRSVKNVSKTLDAASRTITKSIRRFIAEKPYQRMVETGSLWKGHGLEGQADIKVISKNNIRGLYQSLGVLSQDESDFLSRFLESKMFATHTTSAPVENEKGIVSLFSREKLIDRGILFNTKNSPEEDISILGNDDFVFFSLEVGETPKKPSSRFGGEMFRFDFSKPSFTDASWLSLAEMRFSSTPHLSRHVQGLTDEEYGKLSKRELPRFGSVFHGTDMKTGIALSLIKDFRNNLSDASRGKLLTWSTDDELNRLVNGMYRPEIKVPRHFFSDDKVKSNVAKDNKF
;
A
#
# COMPACT_ATOMS: atom_id res chain seq x y z
N MET A 1 -32.25 28.73 -15.29
CA MET A 1 -33.42 28.47 -16.15
C MET A 1 -33.08 28.88 -17.57
N HIS A 2 -33.05 27.95 -18.52
CA HIS A 2 -33.19 28.19 -19.96
C HIS A 2 -33.88 26.93 -20.50
N SER A 3 -35.09 27.08 -21.04
CA SER A 3 -35.93 25.98 -21.51
C SER A 3 -36.12 26.14 -23.01
N ILE A 4 -35.93 25.06 -23.78
CA ILE A 4 -36.18 25.04 -25.22
C ILE A 4 -37.29 24.02 -25.47
N SER A 5 -38.45 24.52 -25.90
CA SER A 5 -39.60 23.71 -26.28
C SER A 5 -39.61 23.47 -27.78
N TYR A 6 -39.98 22.26 -28.21
CA TYR A 6 -40.51 22.02 -29.55
C TYR A 6 -41.74 21.11 -29.48
N ALA A 7 -42.71 21.39 -30.36
CA ALA A 7 -44.08 20.92 -30.26
C ALA A 7 -44.30 19.52 -30.83
N VAL A 8 -45.24 18.77 -30.24
CA VAL A 8 -45.78 17.51 -30.75
C VAL A 8 -46.95 17.80 -31.69
N LYS A 9 -47.05 17.06 -32.81
CA LYS A 9 -48.15 17.18 -33.77
C LYS A 9 -48.92 15.87 -33.93
N THR A 10 -50.25 15.98 -34.02
CA THR A 10 -51.23 14.88 -34.05
C THR A 10 -51.96 14.78 -35.41
N SER A 11 -52.55 13.64 -35.81
CA SER A 11 -52.45 12.29 -35.20
C SER A 11 -52.37 11.13 -36.21
N PRO A 12 -53.46 10.55 -36.77
CA PRO A 12 -53.55 9.09 -36.69
C PRO A 12 -53.79 8.36 -38.03
N THR A 13 -53.30 7.12 -38.09
CA THR A 13 -54.07 5.91 -38.46
C THR A 13 -53.22 4.69 -38.07
N GLY A 14 -53.85 3.62 -37.60
CA GLY A 14 -53.12 2.43 -37.12
C GLY A 14 -53.06 1.33 -38.17
N GLU A 15 -52.10 0.43 -38.01
CA GLU A 15 -52.21 -0.94 -38.50
C GLU A 15 -51.45 -1.90 -37.58
N HIS A 16 -52.06 -3.04 -37.25
CA HIS A 16 -51.51 -4.03 -36.34
C HIS A 16 -50.61 -4.99 -37.13
N VAL A 17 -49.28 -4.90 -36.95
CA VAL A 17 -48.35 -5.89 -37.49
C VAL A 17 -47.57 -6.54 -36.34
N SER A 18 -47.90 -7.80 -36.05
CA SER A 18 -47.13 -8.65 -35.15
C SER A 18 -45.80 -9.03 -35.81
N HIS A 19 -44.68 -8.56 -35.28
CA HIS A 19 -43.35 -9.01 -35.68
C HIS A 19 -42.55 -9.58 -34.50
N SER A 20 -41.81 -10.64 -34.81
CA SER A 20 -41.12 -11.51 -33.85
C SER A 20 -39.95 -10.83 -33.16
N ASN A 21 -39.97 -10.83 -31.83
CA ASN A 21 -38.96 -10.19 -31.00
C ASN A 21 -37.73 -11.12 -30.80
N GLN A 22 -36.86 -11.23 -31.81
CA GLN A 22 -35.63 -12.07 -31.74
C GLN A 22 -34.30 -11.34 -31.93
N ASN A 23 -34.26 -10.12 -32.46
CA ASN A 23 -32.98 -9.46 -32.82
C ASN A 23 -32.29 -8.66 -31.69
N ASN A 24 -32.88 -8.53 -30.50
CA ASN A 24 -32.31 -7.68 -29.42
C ASN A 24 -31.33 -8.40 -28.47
N SER A 25 -31.24 -9.73 -28.51
CA SER A 25 -30.39 -10.52 -27.59
C SER A 25 -28.93 -10.61 -28.03
N PHE A 26 -28.67 -10.68 -29.35
CA PHE A 26 -27.32 -10.75 -29.92
C PHE A 26 -26.55 -9.44 -29.73
N ASN A 27 -27.21 -8.29 -29.96
CA ASN A 27 -26.53 -6.99 -29.93
C ASN A 27 -26.07 -6.60 -28.51
N VAL A 28 -26.89 -6.87 -27.49
CA VAL A 28 -26.52 -6.61 -26.08
C VAL A 28 -25.37 -7.52 -25.61
N ARG A 29 -25.30 -8.78 -26.07
CA ARG A 29 -24.16 -9.67 -25.78
C ARG A 29 -22.88 -9.20 -26.48
N SER A 30 -22.98 -8.80 -27.75
CA SER A 30 -21.87 -8.22 -28.52
C SER A 30 -21.26 -7.01 -27.81
N VAL A 31 -22.06 -5.98 -27.50
CA VAL A 31 -21.60 -4.74 -26.85
C VAL A 31 -21.00 -5.01 -25.47
N LYS A 32 -21.62 -5.88 -24.65
CA LYS A 32 -21.06 -6.26 -23.34
C LYS A 32 -19.72 -7.01 -23.45
N ASN A 33 -19.53 -7.81 -24.50
CA ASN A 33 -18.26 -8.52 -24.73
C ASN A 33 -17.17 -7.57 -25.26
N VAL A 34 -17.51 -6.62 -26.14
CA VAL A 34 -16.58 -5.57 -26.59
C VAL A 34 -16.15 -4.70 -25.42
N SER A 35 -17.08 -4.23 -24.57
CA SER A 35 -16.77 -3.48 -23.35
C SER A 35 -15.85 -4.25 -22.41
N LYS A 36 -16.14 -5.53 -22.10
CA LYS A 36 -15.27 -6.36 -21.25
C LYS A 36 -13.86 -6.53 -21.83
N THR A 37 -13.74 -6.67 -23.14
CA THR A 37 -12.44 -6.80 -23.84
C THR A 37 -11.66 -5.49 -23.82
N LEU A 38 -12.32 -4.35 -24.04
CA LEU A 38 -11.72 -3.01 -23.92
C LEU A 38 -11.23 -2.73 -22.49
N ASP A 39 -12.00 -3.11 -21.48
CA ASP A 39 -11.58 -2.98 -20.08
C ASP A 39 -10.38 -3.88 -19.76
N ALA A 40 -10.34 -5.11 -20.27
CA ALA A 40 -9.23 -6.03 -20.10
C ALA A 40 -7.95 -5.54 -20.79
N ALA A 41 -8.06 -5.02 -22.02
CA ALA A 41 -6.96 -4.40 -22.75
C ALA A 41 -6.45 -3.15 -22.00
N SER A 42 -7.34 -2.27 -21.56
CA SER A 42 -7.00 -1.04 -20.82
C SER A 42 -6.29 -1.34 -19.50
N ARG A 43 -6.77 -2.33 -18.74
CA ARG A 43 -6.09 -2.83 -17.52
C ARG A 43 -4.69 -3.36 -17.83
N THR A 44 -4.53 -4.13 -18.91
CA THR A 44 -3.25 -4.70 -19.34
C THR A 44 -2.26 -3.61 -19.74
N ILE A 45 -2.68 -2.67 -20.59
CA ILE A 45 -1.86 -1.52 -21.03
C ILE A 45 -1.41 -0.69 -19.82
N THR A 46 -2.34 -0.37 -18.92
CA THR A 46 -2.03 0.43 -17.72
C THR A 46 -1.05 -0.28 -16.80
N LYS A 47 -1.20 -1.60 -16.61
CA LYS A 47 -0.27 -2.42 -15.83
C LYS A 47 1.13 -2.46 -16.46
N SER A 48 1.23 -2.60 -17.78
CA SER A 48 2.50 -2.54 -18.51
C SER A 48 3.17 -1.17 -18.40
N ILE A 49 2.42 -0.07 -18.51
CA ILE A 49 2.92 1.29 -18.32
C ILE A 49 3.43 1.50 -16.88
N ARG A 50 2.67 1.07 -15.85
CA ARG A 50 3.13 1.12 -14.46
C ARG A 50 4.43 0.35 -14.24
N ARG A 51 4.54 -0.85 -14.82
CA ARG A 51 5.77 -1.66 -14.73
C ARG A 51 6.95 -0.95 -15.40
N PHE A 52 6.78 -0.43 -16.60
CA PHE A 52 7.82 0.31 -17.32
C PHE A 52 8.29 1.56 -16.55
N ILE A 53 7.34 2.35 -16.00
CA ILE A 53 7.64 3.52 -15.16
C ILE A 53 8.38 3.11 -13.88
N ALA A 54 8.02 1.97 -13.30
CA ALA A 54 8.59 1.49 -12.06
C ALA A 54 10.03 1.00 -12.19
N GLU A 55 10.41 0.42 -13.33
CA GLU A 55 11.72 -0.22 -13.51
C GLU A 55 12.89 0.75 -13.24
N LYS A 56 12.83 1.99 -13.73
CA LYS A 56 13.88 3.00 -13.51
C LYS A 56 14.14 3.29 -12.01
N PRO A 57 13.12 3.58 -11.16
CA PRO A 57 13.29 3.62 -9.71
C PRO A 57 13.96 2.40 -9.08
N TYR A 58 13.59 1.18 -9.51
CA TYR A 58 14.21 -0.03 -8.96
C TYR A 58 15.67 -0.20 -9.41
N GLN A 59 15.97 0.05 -10.69
CA GLN A 59 17.35 0.08 -11.22
C GLN A 59 18.22 1.08 -10.47
N ARG A 60 17.78 2.34 -10.37
CA ARG A 60 18.49 3.37 -9.59
C ARG A 60 18.73 2.91 -8.15
N MET A 61 17.73 2.31 -7.50
CA MET A 61 17.85 1.86 -6.12
C MET A 61 18.96 0.83 -5.92
N VAL A 62 19.06 -0.17 -6.81
CA VAL A 62 20.10 -1.21 -6.72
C VAL A 62 21.48 -0.72 -7.20
N GLU A 63 21.52 0.19 -8.18
CA GLU A 63 22.74 0.80 -8.70
C GLU A 63 23.38 1.83 -7.76
N THR A 64 22.57 2.62 -7.05
CA THR A 64 23.06 3.76 -6.24
C THR A 64 23.21 3.39 -4.76
N GLY A 65 22.20 2.75 -4.17
CA GLY A 65 22.16 2.43 -2.74
C GLY A 65 23.17 1.37 -2.35
N SER A 66 24.15 1.74 -1.54
CA SER A 66 25.22 0.83 -1.08
C SER A 66 24.72 -0.40 -0.33
N LEU A 67 23.51 -0.36 0.24
CA LEU A 67 22.86 -1.53 0.85
C LEU A 67 22.59 -2.66 -0.16
N TRP A 68 22.30 -2.33 -1.43
CA TRP A 68 21.90 -3.29 -2.46
C TRP A 68 23.08 -3.79 -3.31
N LYS A 69 24.20 -3.08 -3.27
CA LYS A 69 25.41 -3.41 -4.03
C LYS A 69 26.01 -4.74 -3.59
N GLY A 70 26.54 -5.49 -4.56
CA GLY A 70 27.12 -6.82 -4.32
C GLY A 70 26.10 -7.97 -4.24
N HIS A 71 24.80 -7.69 -4.27
CA HIS A 71 23.75 -8.72 -4.24
C HIS A 71 23.28 -9.19 -5.63
N GLY A 72 23.87 -8.70 -6.72
CA GLY A 72 23.53 -9.10 -8.09
C GLY A 72 22.10 -8.75 -8.52
N LEU A 73 21.53 -7.70 -7.93
CA LEU A 73 20.17 -7.23 -8.23
C LEU A 73 20.22 -6.23 -9.38
N GLU A 74 19.30 -6.34 -10.34
CA GLU A 74 19.23 -5.48 -11.53
C GLU A 74 17.98 -4.59 -11.54
N GLY A 75 16.89 -4.97 -10.86
CA GLY A 75 15.70 -4.13 -10.80
C GLY A 75 14.49 -4.74 -10.08
N GLN A 76 13.30 -4.45 -10.59
CA GLN A 76 12.02 -4.82 -9.97
C GLN A 76 11.84 -6.34 -9.90
N ALA A 77 12.39 -7.07 -10.87
CA ALA A 77 12.31 -8.53 -10.92
C ALA A 77 12.92 -9.17 -9.66
N ASP A 78 14.07 -8.67 -9.21
CA ASP A 78 14.80 -9.25 -8.08
C ASP A 78 14.12 -8.94 -6.75
N ILE A 79 13.53 -7.75 -6.60
CA ILE A 79 12.72 -7.41 -5.41
C ILE A 79 11.47 -8.31 -5.31
N LYS A 80 10.89 -8.72 -6.45
CA LYS A 80 9.82 -9.73 -6.47
C LYS A 80 10.34 -11.11 -6.07
N VAL A 81 11.53 -11.52 -6.52
CA VAL A 81 12.17 -12.78 -6.11
C VAL A 81 12.45 -12.78 -4.61
N ILE A 82 13.01 -11.70 -4.05
CA ILE A 82 13.20 -11.51 -2.61
C ILE A 82 11.86 -11.66 -1.86
N SER A 83 10.82 -10.96 -2.29
CA SER A 83 9.46 -11.07 -1.71
C SER A 83 8.96 -12.52 -1.69
N LYS A 84 9.03 -13.23 -2.82
CA LYS A 84 8.59 -14.63 -2.91
C LYS A 84 9.42 -15.58 -2.06
N ASN A 85 10.73 -15.36 -1.98
CA ASN A 85 11.61 -16.14 -1.11
C ASN A 85 11.31 -15.87 0.37
N ASN A 86 11.01 -14.64 0.76
CA ASN A 86 10.60 -14.30 2.13
C ASN A 86 9.28 -14.96 2.51
N ILE A 87 8.26 -14.88 1.64
CA ILE A 87 6.96 -15.55 1.84
C ILE A 87 7.16 -17.07 1.96
N ARG A 88 7.95 -17.68 1.07
CA ARG A 88 8.27 -19.12 1.12
C ARG A 88 9.00 -19.48 2.42
N GLY A 89 10.00 -18.71 2.82
CA GLY A 89 10.76 -18.91 4.05
C GLY A 89 9.90 -18.74 5.31
N LEU A 90 8.94 -17.82 5.30
CA LEU A 90 7.95 -17.68 6.36
C LEU A 90 7.08 -18.94 6.47
N TYR A 91 6.43 -19.37 5.38
CA TYR A 91 5.65 -20.63 5.36
C TYR A 91 6.49 -21.84 5.78
N GLN A 92 7.72 -21.98 5.30
CA GLN A 92 8.62 -23.07 5.70
C GLN A 92 8.99 -23.03 7.19
N SER A 93 9.24 -21.84 7.75
CA SER A 93 9.58 -21.67 9.18
C SER A 93 8.38 -21.81 10.11
N LEU A 94 7.16 -21.62 9.59
CA LEU A 94 5.92 -21.80 10.33
C LEU A 94 5.39 -23.25 10.21
N GLY A 95 5.57 -23.90 9.07
CA GLY A 95 4.92 -25.19 8.82
C GLY A 95 3.40 -25.04 8.85
N VAL A 96 2.72 -25.96 9.54
CA VAL A 96 1.26 -25.91 9.74
C VAL A 96 0.90 -24.80 10.73
N LEU A 97 -0.11 -24.00 10.40
CA LEU A 97 -0.69 -23.00 11.30
C LEU A 97 -1.70 -23.67 12.24
N SER A 98 -1.81 -23.18 13.48
CA SER A 98 -2.93 -23.55 14.35
C SER A 98 -4.26 -22.98 13.80
N GLN A 99 -5.39 -23.38 14.38
CA GLN A 99 -6.68 -22.79 14.03
C GLN A 99 -6.67 -21.28 14.33
N ASP A 100 -6.28 -20.87 15.54
CA ASP A 100 -6.21 -19.46 15.95
C ASP A 100 -5.35 -18.60 15.02
N GLU A 101 -4.23 -19.15 14.54
CA GLU A 101 -3.31 -18.48 13.62
C GLU A 101 -3.85 -18.40 12.19
N SER A 102 -4.55 -19.45 11.73
CA SER A 102 -5.25 -19.46 10.44
C SER A 102 -6.41 -18.48 10.43
N ASP A 103 -7.14 -18.39 11.54
CA ASP A 103 -8.24 -17.46 11.74
C ASP A 103 -7.73 -16.01 11.85
N PHE A 104 -6.63 -15.79 12.59
CA PHE A 104 -5.95 -14.48 12.64
C PHE A 104 -5.45 -14.05 11.26
N LEU A 105 -4.79 -14.95 10.52
CA LEU A 105 -4.32 -14.70 9.16
C LEU A 105 -5.49 -14.29 8.25
N SER A 106 -6.60 -15.01 8.31
CA SER A 106 -7.80 -14.74 7.49
C SER A 106 -8.37 -13.34 7.80
N ARG A 107 -8.65 -13.05 9.09
CA ARG A 107 -9.10 -11.72 9.56
C ARG A 107 -8.15 -10.61 9.12
N PHE A 108 -6.84 -10.82 9.26
CA PHE A 108 -5.83 -9.83 8.91
C PHE A 108 -5.80 -9.53 7.41
N LEU A 109 -5.87 -10.55 6.55
CA LEU A 109 -5.88 -10.39 5.09
C LEU A 109 -7.15 -9.67 4.60
N GLU A 110 -8.29 -9.96 5.22
CA GLU A 110 -9.60 -9.35 4.94
C GLU A 110 -9.70 -7.90 5.43
N SER A 111 -8.96 -7.52 6.49
CA SER A 111 -9.01 -6.16 7.07
C SER A 111 -8.77 -5.05 6.04
N LYS A 112 -9.55 -3.97 6.11
CA LYS A 112 -9.35 -2.79 5.25
C LYS A 112 -8.08 -2.05 5.69
N MET A 113 -7.27 -1.63 4.73
CA MET A 113 -6.00 -0.95 5.00
C MET A 113 -5.83 0.26 4.09
N PHE A 114 -5.14 1.27 4.60
CA PHE A 114 -4.91 2.53 3.90
C PHE A 114 -3.42 2.88 3.87
N ALA A 115 -2.93 3.14 2.67
CA ALA A 115 -1.65 3.81 2.47
C ALA A 115 -1.83 5.31 2.81
N THR A 116 -1.06 5.78 3.78
CA THR A 116 -1.23 7.11 4.38
C THR A 116 0.00 7.97 4.10
N HIS A 117 -0.21 9.14 3.49
CA HIS A 117 0.81 10.16 3.24
C HIS A 117 0.44 11.46 3.97
N THR A 118 1.43 12.20 4.46
CA THR A 118 1.22 13.47 5.17
C THR A 118 2.19 14.52 4.64
N THR A 119 1.69 15.70 4.27
CA THR A 119 2.48 16.77 3.67
C THR A 119 1.95 18.16 4.06
N SER A 120 2.72 19.20 3.76
CA SER A 120 2.26 20.61 3.79
C SER A 120 2.29 21.26 2.40
N ALA A 121 2.65 20.48 1.36
CA ALA A 121 2.71 20.97 -0.01
C ALA A 121 1.32 20.88 -0.68
N PRO A 122 0.96 21.83 -1.56
CA PRO A 122 -0.30 21.81 -2.31
C PRO A 122 -0.27 20.73 -3.40
N VAL A 123 -0.46 19.48 -2.98
CA VAL A 123 -0.40 18.29 -3.84
C VAL A 123 -1.73 17.96 -4.52
N GLU A 124 -2.82 18.61 -4.10
CA GLU A 124 -4.17 18.44 -4.64
C GLU A 124 -4.48 19.56 -5.63
N ASN A 125 -4.91 19.23 -6.84
CA ASN A 125 -5.33 20.22 -7.83
C ASN A 125 -6.83 20.59 -7.71
N GLU A 126 -7.27 21.58 -8.49
CA GLU A 126 -8.67 22.07 -8.52
C GLU A 126 -9.72 20.98 -8.82
N LYS A 127 -9.31 19.85 -9.42
CA LYS A 127 -10.17 18.69 -9.71
C LYS A 127 -10.16 17.64 -8.58
N GLY A 128 -9.53 17.94 -7.45
CA GLY A 128 -9.38 17.02 -6.32
C GLY A 128 -8.37 15.89 -6.56
N ILE A 129 -7.56 15.94 -7.62
CA ILE A 129 -6.57 14.89 -7.90
C ILE A 129 -5.30 15.20 -7.09
N VAL A 130 -4.93 14.28 -6.20
CA VAL A 130 -3.65 14.34 -5.49
C VAL A 130 -2.54 13.81 -6.39
N SER A 131 -1.45 14.56 -6.48
CA SER A 131 -0.23 14.27 -7.24
C SER A 131 0.97 14.28 -6.31
N LEU A 132 1.49 13.09 -5.97
CA LEU A 132 2.70 12.93 -5.17
C LEU A 132 3.86 12.52 -6.08
N PHE A 133 5.03 13.12 -5.86
CA PHE A 133 6.24 12.88 -6.65
C PHE A 133 7.38 12.43 -5.74
N SER A 134 8.22 11.52 -6.24
CA SER A 134 9.48 11.14 -5.60
C SER A 134 10.46 12.32 -5.57
N ARG A 135 11.56 12.22 -4.80
CA ARG A 135 12.60 13.25 -4.77
C ARG A 135 13.15 13.53 -6.17
N GLU A 136 13.54 12.46 -6.87
CA GLU A 136 14.05 12.56 -8.24
C GLU A 136 13.01 13.16 -9.19
N LYS A 137 11.71 12.84 -9.02
CA LYS A 137 10.67 13.39 -9.88
C LYS A 137 10.35 14.86 -9.59
N LEU A 138 10.63 15.34 -8.38
CA LEU A 138 10.57 16.76 -8.02
C LEU A 138 11.75 17.53 -8.63
N ILE A 139 12.96 16.97 -8.55
CA ILE A 139 14.19 17.50 -9.17
C ILE A 139 14.03 17.59 -10.70
N ASP A 140 13.60 16.50 -11.35
CA ASP A 140 13.29 16.41 -12.80
C ASP A 140 12.31 17.50 -13.28
N ARG A 141 11.50 18.06 -12.37
CA ARG A 141 10.45 19.05 -12.68
C ARG A 141 10.77 20.46 -12.16
N GLY A 142 11.92 20.67 -11.51
CA GLY A 142 12.26 21.94 -10.89
C GLY A 142 11.29 22.37 -9.78
N ILE A 143 10.57 21.43 -9.17
CA ILE A 143 9.62 21.73 -8.08
C ILE A 143 10.42 21.87 -6.79
N LEU A 144 10.24 22.98 -6.06
CA LEU A 144 10.89 23.18 -4.77
C LEU A 144 10.27 22.29 -3.68
N PHE A 145 11.10 21.67 -2.86
CA PHE A 145 10.69 20.80 -1.76
C PHE A 145 11.69 20.84 -0.59
N ASN A 146 11.29 20.32 0.58
CA ASN A 146 12.19 20.20 1.72
C ASN A 146 13.18 19.04 1.52
N THR A 147 14.40 19.38 1.13
CA THR A 147 15.49 18.40 0.92
C THR A 147 15.93 17.68 2.20
N LYS A 148 15.70 18.27 3.39
CA LYS A 148 16.08 17.69 4.69
C LYS A 148 15.27 16.45 5.10
N ASN A 149 14.15 16.18 4.43
CA ASN A 149 13.34 14.97 4.66
C ASN A 149 14.01 13.69 4.12
N SER A 150 15.05 13.81 3.29
CA SER A 150 15.88 12.70 2.82
C SER A 150 17.36 13.16 2.79
N PRO A 151 18.08 13.03 3.92
CA PRO A 151 19.53 13.22 4.03
C PRO A 151 20.33 12.49 2.93
N GLU A 152 21.50 13.02 2.56
CA GLU A 152 22.35 12.43 1.52
C GLU A 152 22.91 11.05 1.94
N GLU A 153 23.05 10.81 3.24
CA GLU A 153 23.41 9.52 3.80
C GLU A 153 22.28 8.48 3.63
N ASP A 154 21.01 8.89 3.70
CA ASP A 154 19.89 7.97 3.40
C ASP A 154 19.90 7.58 1.92
N ILE A 155 20.14 8.55 1.04
CA ILE A 155 20.18 8.34 -0.42
C ILE A 155 21.34 7.41 -0.80
N SER A 156 22.55 7.65 -0.29
CA SER A 156 23.73 6.82 -0.58
C SER A 156 23.68 5.42 0.04
N ILE A 157 22.94 5.22 1.14
CA ILE A 157 22.71 3.89 1.73
C ILE A 157 21.60 3.15 1.00
N LEU A 158 20.44 3.77 0.81
CA LEU A 158 19.20 3.09 0.39
C LEU A 158 18.87 3.21 -1.10
N GLY A 159 19.31 4.25 -1.80
CA GLY A 159 19.03 4.50 -3.23
C GLY A 159 17.55 4.67 -3.60
N ASN A 160 16.64 4.72 -2.61
CA ASN A 160 15.19 4.64 -2.80
C ASN A 160 14.52 6.02 -2.93
N ASP A 161 15.27 7.04 -3.34
CA ASP A 161 14.82 8.43 -3.45
C ASP A 161 13.92 8.72 -4.67
N ASP A 162 13.92 7.83 -5.68
CA ASP A 162 12.90 7.82 -6.74
C ASP A 162 11.60 7.06 -6.35
N PHE A 163 11.27 6.97 -5.07
CA PHE A 163 9.99 6.44 -4.57
C PHE A 163 9.18 7.50 -3.78
N VAL A 164 7.86 7.32 -3.75
CA VAL A 164 6.92 8.04 -2.88
C VAL A 164 6.59 7.15 -1.69
N PHE A 165 6.76 7.67 -0.48
CA PHE A 165 6.65 6.92 0.76
C PHE A 165 5.26 7.09 1.42
N PHE A 166 4.72 5.99 1.95
CA PHE A 166 3.46 5.95 2.69
C PHE A 166 3.61 5.06 3.93
N SER A 167 3.01 5.45 5.05
CA SER A 167 2.80 4.56 6.20
C SER A 167 1.54 3.72 6.01
N LEU A 168 1.52 2.50 6.56
CA LEU A 168 0.34 1.63 6.54
C LEU A 168 -0.55 1.85 7.79
N GLU A 169 -1.83 2.12 7.58
CA GLU A 169 -2.86 2.10 8.63
C GLU A 169 -3.87 0.96 8.37
N VAL A 170 -4.39 0.36 9.44
CA VAL A 170 -5.55 -0.55 9.38
C VAL A 170 -6.81 0.21 9.78
N GLY A 171 -7.89 -0.02 9.04
CA GLY A 171 -9.22 0.51 9.31
C GLY A 171 -9.61 1.81 8.61
N GLU A 172 -10.91 2.08 8.55
CA GLU A 172 -11.46 3.21 7.80
C GLU A 172 -11.22 4.57 8.47
N THR A 173 -11.15 4.63 9.80
CA THR A 173 -10.90 5.86 10.54
C THR A 173 -9.40 6.19 10.59
N PRO A 174 -8.95 7.43 10.28
CA PRO A 174 -7.56 7.85 10.46
C PRO A 174 -7.05 7.60 11.89
N LYS A 175 -5.86 7.01 12.05
CA LYS A 175 -5.32 6.64 13.37
C LYS A 175 -4.11 7.44 13.82
N LYS A 176 -3.33 8.00 12.89
CA LYS A 176 -2.16 8.84 13.19
C LYS A 176 -2.61 10.27 13.58
N PRO A 177 -2.36 10.73 14.83
CA PRO A 177 -2.86 12.04 15.30
C PRO A 177 -2.02 13.23 14.83
N SER A 178 -0.77 12.99 14.40
CA SER A 178 0.21 14.04 14.14
C SER A 178 1.28 13.62 13.12
N SER A 179 1.98 14.60 12.53
CA SER A 179 3.14 14.32 11.68
C SER A 179 4.15 15.47 11.57
N ARG A 180 5.45 15.12 11.51
CA ARG A 180 6.54 16.06 11.18
C ARG A 180 6.51 16.57 9.73
N PHE A 181 5.94 15.78 8.81
CA PHE A 181 5.96 16.07 7.37
C PHE A 181 4.87 17.07 6.94
N GLY A 182 3.85 17.28 7.77
CA GLY A 182 2.83 18.31 7.55
C GLY A 182 1.50 18.01 8.21
N GLY A 183 0.60 19.00 8.14
CA GLY A 183 -0.72 18.95 8.75
C GLY A 183 -1.81 18.33 7.87
N GLU A 184 -1.62 18.24 6.55
CA GLU A 184 -2.58 17.57 5.66
C GLU A 184 -2.24 16.08 5.55
N MET A 185 -3.23 15.22 5.76
CA MET A 185 -3.16 13.78 5.61
C MET A 185 -4.05 13.31 4.47
N PHE A 186 -3.49 12.43 3.63
CA PHE A 186 -4.20 11.74 2.56
C PHE A 186 -4.07 10.24 2.76
N ARG A 187 -5.21 9.54 2.75
CA ARG A 187 -5.31 8.08 2.91
C ARG A 187 -5.94 7.49 1.66
N PHE A 188 -5.34 6.42 1.15
CA PHE A 188 -5.75 5.76 -0.08
C PHE A 188 -5.92 4.26 0.18
N ASP A 189 -6.99 3.66 -0.34
CA ASP A 189 -7.21 2.21 -0.21
C ASP A 189 -5.98 1.43 -0.71
N PHE A 190 -5.40 0.62 0.16
CA PHE A 190 -4.20 -0.17 -0.09
C PHE A 190 -4.44 -1.32 -1.09
N SER A 191 -5.70 -1.68 -1.35
CA SER A 191 -6.06 -2.66 -2.40
C SER A 191 -5.78 -2.15 -3.82
N LYS A 192 -5.66 -0.82 -4.01
CA LYS A 192 -5.54 -0.18 -5.32
C LYS A 192 -4.33 -0.70 -6.12
N PRO A 193 -4.46 -0.84 -7.46
CA PRO A 193 -3.38 -1.28 -8.34
C PRO A 193 -2.06 -0.49 -8.24
N SER A 194 -2.10 0.78 -7.83
CA SER A 194 -0.92 1.58 -7.50
C SER A 194 0.00 0.91 -6.48
N PHE A 195 -0.59 0.27 -5.47
CA PHE A 195 0.13 -0.46 -4.42
C PHE A 195 0.38 -1.91 -4.85
N THR A 196 -0.62 -2.59 -5.41
CA THR A 196 -0.55 -4.04 -5.66
C THR A 196 0.20 -4.46 -6.94
N ASP A 197 0.35 -3.61 -7.96
CA ASP A 197 1.06 -3.97 -9.21
C ASP A 197 2.61 -3.84 -9.11
N ALA A 198 3.10 -2.78 -8.48
CA ALA A 198 4.46 -2.29 -8.67
C ALA A 198 5.16 -1.75 -7.41
N SER A 199 4.43 -1.49 -6.33
CA SER A 199 5.00 -0.98 -5.08
C SER A 199 5.59 -2.11 -4.23
N TRP A 200 6.45 -1.73 -3.29
CA TRP A 200 7.02 -2.64 -2.30
C TRP A 200 6.96 -2.04 -0.91
N LEU A 201 7.19 -2.88 0.09
CA LEU A 201 7.13 -2.53 1.50
C LEU A 201 8.32 -3.16 2.23
N SER A 202 8.87 -2.43 3.19
CA SER A 202 9.71 -3.00 4.25
C SER A 202 8.96 -2.94 5.57
N LEU A 203 9.10 -3.96 6.42
CA LEU A 203 8.43 -3.98 7.73
C LEU A 203 8.85 -2.79 8.60
N ALA A 204 10.13 -2.40 8.58
CA ALA A 204 10.65 -1.21 9.23
C ALA A 204 11.42 -0.32 8.25
N GLU A 205 11.82 0.87 8.70
CA GLU A 205 12.71 1.80 7.98
C GLU A 205 14.09 1.15 7.77
N MET A 206 14.48 0.88 6.52
CA MET A 206 15.59 -0.06 6.22
C MET A 206 16.98 0.37 6.68
N ARG A 207 17.23 1.67 6.91
CA ARG A 207 18.54 2.15 7.37
C ARG A 207 18.86 1.56 8.75
N PHE A 208 17.96 1.78 9.70
CA PHE A 208 18.09 1.29 11.08
C PHE A 208 17.48 -0.11 11.26
N SER A 209 16.53 -0.49 10.40
CA SER A 209 15.86 -1.79 10.34
C SER A 209 15.29 -2.28 11.69
N SER A 210 14.96 -1.37 12.61
CA SER A 210 14.59 -1.72 13.98
C SER A 210 13.08 -1.62 14.23
N THR A 211 12.56 -2.53 15.07
CA THR A 211 11.16 -2.48 15.51
C THR A 211 10.93 -1.26 16.43
N PRO A 212 9.71 -0.69 16.47
CA PRO A 212 9.42 0.43 17.35
C PRO A 212 9.33 -0.02 18.82
N HIS A 213 9.02 0.93 19.71
CA HIS A 213 8.71 0.62 21.11
C HIS A 213 7.31 0.00 21.20
N LEU A 214 7.23 -1.33 21.29
CA LEU A 214 5.97 -2.08 21.28
C LEU A 214 5.01 -1.65 22.40
N SER A 215 5.53 -1.33 23.58
CA SER A 215 4.77 -0.85 24.75
C SER A 215 4.08 0.50 24.56
N ARG A 216 4.32 1.22 23.45
CA ARG A 216 3.53 2.41 23.08
C ARG A 216 2.23 2.08 22.35
N HIS A 217 2.07 0.84 21.88
CA HIS A 217 0.98 0.42 20.99
C HIS A 217 0.23 -0.81 21.52
N VAL A 218 0.95 -1.79 22.07
CA VAL A 218 0.41 -3.05 22.60
C VAL A 218 0.62 -3.10 24.11
N GLN A 219 -0.44 -3.39 24.86
CA GLN A 219 -0.47 -3.37 26.33
C GLN A 219 -0.70 -4.74 26.95
N GLY A 220 -0.06 -4.97 28.11
CA GLY A 220 -0.19 -6.20 28.88
C GLY A 220 0.52 -7.38 28.22
N LEU A 221 1.77 -7.15 27.80
CA LEU A 221 2.81 -8.17 27.64
C LEU A 221 3.76 -8.08 28.86
N THR A 222 4.62 -9.08 29.06
CA THR A 222 5.65 -9.03 30.11
C THR A 222 6.86 -8.17 29.68
N ASP A 223 7.68 -7.74 30.64
CA ASP A 223 8.92 -7.00 30.34
C ASP A 223 9.90 -7.82 29.49
N GLU A 224 9.92 -9.15 29.65
CA GLU A 224 10.72 -10.06 28.82
C GLU A 224 10.20 -10.10 27.38
N GLU A 225 8.89 -10.19 27.18
CA GLU A 225 8.24 -10.15 25.86
C GLU A 225 8.47 -8.80 25.17
N TYR A 226 8.35 -7.69 25.90
CA TYR A 226 8.70 -6.36 25.38
C TYR A 226 10.19 -6.25 25.03
N GLY A 227 11.08 -6.83 25.83
CA GLY A 227 12.53 -6.86 25.59
C GLY A 227 12.93 -7.67 24.36
N LYS A 228 12.24 -8.78 24.07
CA LYS A 228 12.44 -9.59 22.86
C LYS A 228 11.94 -8.93 21.58
N LEU A 229 10.89 -8.10 21.67
CA LEU A 229 10.17 -7.57 20.49
C LEU A 229 10.43 -6.09 20.18
N SER A 230 10.73 -5.25 21.18
CA SER A 230 10.95 -3.81 20.98
C SER A 230 12.38 -3.50 20.56
N LYS A 231 12.59 -2.52 19.68
CA LYS A 231 13.92 -2.01 19.25
C LYS A 231 14.90 -3.04 18.67
N ARG A 232 14.50 -4.30 18.47
CA ARG A 232 15.35 -5.33 17.88
C ARG A 232 15.58 -5.05 16.39
N GLU A 233 16.71 -5.48 15.86
CA GLU A 233 16.98 -5.41 14.42
C GLU A 233 16.19 -6.49 13.66
N LEU A 234 15.64 -6.12 12.52
CA LEU A 234 15.02 -6.99 11.53
C LEU A 234 16.00 -7.24 10.38
N PRO A 235 16.10 -8.46 9.84
CA PRO A 235 16.88 -8.72 8.64
C PRO A 235 16.38 -7.87 7.47
N ARG A 236 17.19 -6.92 6.99
CA ARG A 236 16.78 -5.91 6.00
C ARG A 236 16.03 -6.51 4.80
N PHE A 237 16.68 -7.41 4.05
CA PHE A 237 16.01 -8.08 2.91
C PHE A 237 14.92 -9.06 3.33
N GLY A 238 15.06 -9.73 4.47
CA GLY A 238 14.05 -10.64 5.02
C GLY A 238 12.73 -9.95 5.42
N SER A 239 12.73 -8.62 5.46
CA SER A 239 11.57 -7.77 5.78
C SER A 239 10.89 -7.14 4.55
N VAL A 240 11.34 -7.48 3.34
CA VAL A 240 10.88 -6.88 2.07
C VAL A 240 9.76 -7.71 1.42
N PHE A 241 8.68 -7.05 1.02
CA PHE A 241 7.56 -7.66 0.30
C PHE A 241 7.10 -6.79 -0.88
N HIS A 242 6.64 -7.41 -1.97
CA HIS A 242 6.24 -6.74 -3.21
C HIS A 242 4.75 -6.92 -3.52
N GLY A 243 4.07 -5.85 -3.92
CA GLY A 243 2.72 -5.91 -4.47
C GLY A 243 1.72 -6.63 -3.57
N THR A 244 1.08 -7.67 -4.09
CA THR A 244 0.10 -8.49 -3.36
C THR A 244 0.68 -9.22 -2.15
N ASP A 245 2.00 -9.45 -2.09
CA ASP A 245 2.63 -10.17 -0.99
C ASP A 245 2.72 -9.32 0.29
N MET A 246 2.54 -8.00 0.19
CA MET A 246 2.76 -7.07 1.31
C MET A 246 1.88 -7.38 2.53
N LYS A 247 0.58 -7.62 2.36
CA LYS A 247 -0.31 -8.01 3.48
C LYS A 247 0.11 -9.35 4.09
N THR A 248 0.32 -10.37 3.25
CA THR A 248 0.67 -11.73 3.67
C THR A 248 2.01 -11.76 4.40
N GLY A 249 2.99 -10.99 3.94
CA GLY A 249 4.29 -10.86 4.57
C GLY A 249 4.21 -10.31 6.00
N ILE A 250 3.42 -9.25 6.20
CA ILE A 250 3.19 -8.69 7.55
C ILE A 250 2.48 -9.73 8.43
N ALA A 251 1.40 -10.35 7.94
CA ALA A 251 0.60 -11.30 8.72
C ALA A 251 1.42 -12.52 9.20
N LEU A 252 2.16 -13.14 8.27
CA LEU A 252 3.00 -14.30 8.59
C LEU A 252 4.21 -13.91 9.48
N SER A 253 4.75 -12.70 9.33
CA SER A 253 5.79 -12.20 10.24
C SER A 253 5.24 -12.02 11.66
N LEU A 254 4.04 -11.45 11.83
CA LEU A 254 3.39 -11.30 13.13
C LEU A 254 3.21 -12.67 13.80
N ILE A 255 2.66 -13.66 13.08
CA ILE A 255 2.49 -15.04 13.59
C ILE A 255 3.82 -15.65 14.02
N LYS A 256 4.87 -15.51 13.19
CA LYS A 256 6.23 -15.98 13.52
C LYS A 256 6.77 -15.35 14.79
N ASP A 257 6.54 -14.05 14.98
CA ASP A 257 6.96 -13.36 16.19
C ASP A 257 6.17 -13.77 17.43
N PHE A 258 4.85 -13.96 17.30
CA PHE A 258 4.01 -14.42 18.40
C PHE A 258 4.38 -15.84 18.85
N ARG A 259 4.73 -16.73 17.92
CA ARG A 259 5.23 -18.08 18.24
C ARG A 259 6.58 -18.07 18.94
N ASN A 260 7.51 -17.25 18.46
CA ASN A 260 8.91 -17.34 18.88
C ASN A 260 9.25 -16.51 20.12
N ASN A 261 8.46 -15.48 20.44
CA ASN A 261 8.84 -14.47 21.44
C ASN A 261 7.80 -14.27 22.56
N LEU A 262 6.57 -14.80 22.42
CA LEU A 262 5.50 -14.64 23.41
C LEU A 262 5.20 -15.95 24.13
N SER A 263 4.75 -15.83 25.38
CA SER A 263 4.09 -16.89 26.13
C SER A 263 2.79 -17.32 25.45
N ASP A 264 2.32 -18.53 25.71
CA ASP A 264 1.05 -19.04 25.16
C ASP A 264 -0.15 -18.12 25.50
N ALA A 265 -0.15 -17.52 26.71
CA ALA A 265 -1.18 -16.59 27.14
C ALA A 265 -1.16 -15.28 26.33
N SER A 266 0.01 -14.65 26.18
CA SER A 266 0.17 -13.44 25.36
C SER A 266 -0.11 -13.72 23.87
N ARG A 267 0.35 -14.86 23.34
CA ARG A 267 0.06 -15.30 21.96
C ARG A 267 -1.45 -15.48 21.74
N GLY A 268 -2.13 -16.25 22.60
CA GLY A 268 -3.58 -16.47 22.50
C GLY A 268 -4.37 -15.15 22.55
N LYS A 269 -3.98 -14.23 23.44
CA LYS A 269 -4.55 -12.88 23.50
C LYS A 269 -4.37 -12.11 22.18
N LEU A 270 -3.15 -12.05 21.61
CA LEU A 270 -2.91 -11.26 20.39
C LEU A 270 -3.50 -11.91 19.12
N LEU A 271 -3.72 -13.23 19.07
CA LEU A 271 -4.36 -13.89 17.94
C LEU A 271 -5.88 -13.64 17.85
N THR A 272 -6.53 -13.32 18.97
CA THR A 272 -7.97 -12.96 19.00
C THR A 272 -8.24 -11.50 18.63
N TRP A 273 -7.21 -10.65 18.58
CA TRP A 273 -7.32 -9.26 18.13
C TRP A 273 -7.86 -9.20 16.70
N SER A 274 -8.87 -8.37 16.50
CA SER A 274 -9.70 -8.40 15.28
C SER A 274 -10.29 -7.05 14.89
N THR A 275 -10.34 -6.08 15.80
CA THR A 275 -10.78 -4.72 15.47
C THR A 275 -9.71 -3.95 14.71
N ASP A 276 -10.14 -2.98 13.89
CA ASP A 276 -9.26 -2.06 13.17
C ASP A 276 -8.18 -1.43 14.07
N ASP A 277 -8.56 -0.98 15.28
CA ASP A 277 -7.67 -0.36 16.26
C ASP A 277 -6.61 -1.32 16.79
N GLU A 278 -7.00 -2.56 17.10
CA GLU A 278 -6.11 -3.61 17.56
C GLU A 278 -5.12 -4.02 16.47
N LEU A 279 -5.60 -4.30 15.26
CA LEU A 279 -4.75 -4.67 14.13
C LEU A 279 -3.80 -3.52 13.75
N ASN A 280 -4.27 -2.27 13.77
CA ASN A 280 -3.43 -1.09 13.54
C ASN A 280 -2.33 -0.95 14.61
N ARG A 281 -2.65 -1.25 15.88
CA ARG A 281 -1.68 -1.28 16.99
C ARG A 281 -0.65 -2.40 16.84
N LEU A 282 -1.03 -3.59 16.35
CA LEU A 282 -0.08 -4.67 16.06
C LEU A 282 0.87 -4.27 14.93
N VAL A 283 0.34 -3.85 13.78
CA VAL A 283 1.14 -3.48 12.59
C VAL A 283 2.13 -2.36 12.91
N ASN A 284 1.66 -1.27 13.53
CA ASN A 284 2.51 -0.11 13.84
C ASN A 284 3.32 -0.26 15.13
N GLY A 285 2.95 -1.18 16.03
CA GLY A 285 3.68 -1.49 17.26
C GLY A 285 4.79 -2.54 17.10
N MET A 286 4.63 -3.48 16.15
CA MET A 286 5.64 -4.50 15.88
C MET A 286 6.65 -4.05 14.82
N TYR A 287 6.21 -3.31 13.81
CA TYR A 287 7.02 -3.06 12.60
C TYR A 287 7.04 -1.59 12.17
N ARG A 288 5.87 -0.94 12.10
CA ARG A 288 5.66 0.39 11.47
C ARG A 288 6.05 0.38 9.98
N PRO A 289 5.29 -0.33 9.13
CA PRO A 289 5.67 -0.58 7.74
C PRO A 289 5.68 0.66 6.85
N GLU A 290 6.60 0.66 5.90
CA GLU A 290 6.80 1.75 4.95
C GLU A 290 6.65 1.25 3.50
N ILE A 291 5.54 1.66 2.87
CA ILE A 291 5.19 1.38 1.48
C ILE A 291 5.91 2.39 0.58
N LYS A 292 6.44 1.91 -0.54
CA LYS A 292 7.26 2.67 -1.50
C LYS A 292 6.67 2.51 -2.89
N VAL A 293 6.00 3.57 -3.37
CA VAL A 293 5.41 3.65 -4.71
C VAL A 293 6.44 4.21 -5.68
N PRO A 294 6.75 3.55 -6.81
CA PRO A 294 7.77 4.03 -7.74
C PRO A 294 7.41 5.38 -8.39
N ARG A 295 8.34 6.35 -8.31
CA ARG A 295 8.40 7.63 -9.06
C ARG A 295 7.30 8.66 -8.80
N HIS A 296 6.04 8.26 -8.81
CA HIS A 296 4.89 9.14 -8.61
C HIS A 296 3.62 8.37 -8.24
N PHE A 297 2.70 9.05 -7.59
CA PHE A 297 1.38 8.53 -7.24
C PHE A 297 0.31 9.57 -7.60
N PHE A 298 -0.77 9.11 -8.21
CA PHE A 298 -1.93 9.93 -8.57
C PHE A 298 -3.21 9.24 -8.08
N SER A 299 -4.11 9.98 -7.43
CA SER A 299 -5.45 9.50 -7.08
C SER A 299 -6.41 10.67 -6.85
N ASP A 300 -7.63 10.53 -7.37
CA ASP A 300 -8.81 11.36 -7.09
C ASP A 300 -9.56 10.85 -5.86
N ASP A 301 -9.81 9.54 -5.80
CA ASP A 301 -10.42 8.85 -4.67
C ASP A 301 -9.44 8.72 -3.50
N LYS A 302 -9.79 9.34 -2.36
CA LYS A 302 -8.97 9.53 -1.17
C LYS A 302 -9.82 9.93 0.03
N VAL A 303 -9.35 9.61 1.23
CA VAL A 303 -9.83 10.24 2.47
C VAL A 303 -8.83 11.32 2.87
N LYS A 304 -9.27 12.56 2.98
CA LYS A 304 -8.48 13.71 3.43
C LYS A 304 -8.82 14.05 4.87
N SER A 305 -7.81 14.30 5.70
CA SER A 305 -7.97 14.77 7.08
C SER A 305 -6.84 15.71 7.48
N ASN A 306 -7.05 16.48 8.54
CA ASN A 306 -6.01 17.31 9.15
C ASN A 306 -5.45 16.64 10.40
N VAL A 307 -4.15 16.79 10.63
CA VAL A 307 -3.42 16.27 11.79
C VAL A 307 -2.52 17.34 12.40
N ALA A 308 -2.13 17.17 13.67
CA ALA A 308 -1.23 18.12 14.31
C ALA A 308 0.16 18.07 13.65
N LYS A 309 0.78 19.23 13.41
CA LYS A 309 2.16 19.28 12.95
C LYS A 309 3.11 19.06 14.13
N ASP A 310 3.90 17.99 14.08
CA ASP A 310 4.91 17.71 15.10
C ASP A 310 6.18 18.53 14.83
N ASN A 311 6.46 19.52 15.67
CA ASN A 311 7.70 20.30 15.65
C ASN A 311 8.85 19.63 16.44
N LYS A 312 8.82 18.30 16.60
CA LYS A 312 9.83 17.56 17.41
C LYS A 312 11.05 17.19 16.56
N PHE A 313 12.03 18.09 16.61
CA PHE A 313 13.40 18.03 16.08
C PHE A 313 13.51 18.04 14.54
#